data_AF-A0AAU0YR18-F1
#
_entry.id   AF-A0AAU0YR18-F1
#
_cell.length_a   1.000
_cell.length_b   1.000
_cell.length_c   1.000
_cell.angle_alpha   90.00
_cell.angle_beta   90.00
_cell.angle_gamma   90.00
#
_symmetry.space_group_name_H-M   'P 1'
#
loop_
_entity.id
_entity.type
_entity.pdbx_description
1 polymer ?
#
loop_
_entity_poly.entity_id
_entity_poly.type
_entity_poly.pdbx_seq_one_letter_code
_entity_poly.pdbx_strand_id
1 'polypeptide(L)'
;MCAASSPASSDSSGPDDAVRAVVDAGGEPWERILGLLERRCRELPVGSVLELHSANPQVRSSLRGWCRLTGSTLLTEEGAGEQSAYRIKLPPPPVPGTPYPSPLQKPETS
;
A
#
# COMPACT_ATOMS: atom_id res chain seq x y z
N MET A 1 -45.29 -11.97 14.55
CA MET A 1 -43.89 -12.39 14.75
C MET A 1 -43.14 -12.20 13.43
N CYS A 2 -42.48 -11.05 13.26
CA CYS A 2 -41.68 -10.75 12.08
C CYS A 2 -40.21 -10.90 12.47
N ALA A 3 -39.51 -11.80 11.77
CA ALA A 3 -38.10 -12.11 12.00
C ALA A 3 -37.22 -10.87 11.74
N ALA A 4 -36.19 -10.77 12.57
CA ALA A 4 -35.15 -9.76 12.49
C ALA A 4 -34.38 -9.84 11.15
N SER A 5 -33.99 -8.68 10.63
CA SER A 5 -32.92 -8.57 9.64
C SER A 5 -32.00 -7.45 10.10
N SER A 6 -30.95 -7.84 10.81
CA SER A 6 -29.84 -6.97 11.17
C SER A 6 -29.02 -6.68 9.91
N PRO A 7 -28.69 -5.43 9.57
CA PRO A 7 -27.51 -5.16 8.76
C PRO A 7 -26.29 -5.28 9.68
N ALA A 8 -25.71 -6.48 9.73
CA ALA A 8 -24.34 -6.64 10.19
C ALA A 8 -23.40 -6.25 9.05
N SER A 9 -23.10 -4.96 8.94
CA SER A 9 -21.85 -4.53 8.31
C SER A 9 -20.96 -4.06 9.45
N SER A 10 -20.29 -5.03 10.06
CA SER A 10 -19.19 -4.77 10.97
C SER A 10 -18.14 -3.99 10.19
N ASP A 11 -18.19 -2.65 10.30
CA ASP A 11 -17.09 -1.77 9.95
C ASP A 11 -15.99 -1.99 11.01
N SER A 12 -15.38 -3.17 10.96
CA SER A 12 -14.20 -3.50 11.74
C SER A 12 -12.95 -3.14 10.92
N SER A 13 -12.98 -2.01 10.23
CA SER A 13 -11.74 -1.38 9.75
C SER A 13 -11.17 -0.64 10.95
N GLY A 14 -10.31 -1.33 11.71
CA GLY A 14 -9.59 -0.72 12.82
C GLY A 14 -8.89 0.58 12.38
N PRO A 15 -8.70 1.55 13.30
CA PRO A 15 -8.18 2.89 12.98
C PRO A 15 -6.79 2.92 12.34
N ASP A 16 -6.08 1.77 12.33
CA ASP A 16 -4.74 1.59 11.76
C ASP A 16 -4.74 1.44 10.23
N ASP A 17 -5.89 1.10 9.63
CA ASP A 17 -6.06 0.98 8.16
C ASP A 17 -6.77 2.19 7.54
N ALA A 18 -7.00 3.25 8.34
CA ALA A 18 -7.68 4.44 7.87
C ALA A 18 -6.87 5.15 6.77
N VAL A 19 -7.48 5.28 5.59
CA VAL A 19 -6.90 5.98 4.44
C VAL A 19 -6.58 7.43 4.83
N ARG A 20 -5.30 7.79 4.79
CA ARG A 20 -4.79 9.13 5.14
C ARG A 20 -4.74 10.07 3.95
N ALA A 21 -4.61 9.54 2.74
CA ALA A 21 -4.67 10.31 1.52
C ALA A 21 -5.26 9.49 0.38
N VAL A 22 -5.99 10.18 -0.49
CA VAL A 22 -6.51 9.63 -1.74
C VAL A 22 -5.79 10.33 -2.90
N VAL A 23 -5.33 9.55 -3.87
CA VAL A 23 -4.75 10.00 -5.13
C VAL A 23 -5.68 9.53 -6.24
N ASP A 24 -6.47 10.46 -6.78
CA ASP A 24 -7.23 10.20 -7.99
C ASP A 24 -6.36 10.54 -9.21
N ALA A 25 -5.96 9.50 -9.93
CA ALA A 25 -5.14 9.60 -11.13
C ALA A 25 -5.94 9.39 -12.42
N GLY A 26 -7.22 9.02 -12.36
CA GLY A 26 -8.01 8.72 -13.56
C GLY A 26 -7.25 7.83 -14.56
N GLY A 27 -7.22 8.23 -15.83
CA GLY A 27 -6.51 7.53 -16.91
C GLY A 27 -5.03 7.91 -17.10
N GLU A 28 -4.41 8.58 -16.15
CA GLU A 28 -3.03 9.08 -16.29
C GLU A 28 -2.00 7.94 -16.48
N PRO A 29 -0.87 8.22 -17.16
CA PRO A 29 0.19 7.25 -17.32
C PRO A 29 0.98 7.05 -16.01
N TRP A 30 1.63 5.90 -15.88
CA TRP A 30 2.31 5.49 -14.65
C TRP A 30 3.36 6.50 -14.17
N GLU A 31 4.09 7.15 -15.07
CA GLU A 31 5.15 8.10 -14.74
C GLU A 31 4.61 9.31 -13.99
N ARG A 32 3.39 9.76 -14.35
CA ARG A 32 2.71 10.87 -13.70
C ARG A 32 2.14 10.45 -12.35
N ILE A 33 1.60 9.24 -12.27
CA ILE A 33 1.12 8.63 -11.02
C ILE A 33 2.26 8.45 -10.03
N LEU A 34 3.41 7.97 -10.49
CA LEU A 34 4.61 7.80 -9.68
C LEU A 34 5.05 9.11 -9.03
N GLY A 35 5.10 10.20 -9.79
CA GLY A 35 5.42 11.52 -9.24
C GLY A 35 4.43 11.99 -8.15
N LEU A 36 3.14 11.68 -8.30
CA LEU A 36 2.13 11.96 -7.28
C LEU A 36 2.31 11.10 -6.03
N LEU A 37 2.56 9.79 -6.20
CA LEU A 37 2.82 8.87 -5.10
C LEU A 37 4.05 9.29 -4.31
N GLU A 38 5.17 9.57 -4.98
CA GLU A 38 6.42 10.01 -4.35
C GLU A 38 6.23 11.29 -3.54
N ARG A 39 5.47 12.25 -4.07
CA ARG A 39 5.14 13.48 -3.35
C ARG A 39 4.33 13.18 -2.09
N ARG A 40 3.30 12.32 -2.18
CA ARG A 40 2.49 11.93 -1.02
C ARG A 40 3.28 11.16 0.02
N CYS A 41 4.20 10.29 -0.39
CA CYS A 41 5.10 9.58 0.52
C CYS A 41 5.96 10.53 1.36
N ARG A 42 6.31 11.72 0.85
CA ARG A 42 7.06 12.74 1.60
C ARG A 42 6.19 13.57 2.53
N GLU A 43 4.91 13.74 2.19
CA GLU A 43 3.95 14.52 2.97
C GLU A 43 3.31 13.69 4.10
N LEU A 44 3.23 12.36 3.93
CA LEU A 44 2.53 11.47 4.86
C LEU A 44 3.45 10.87 5.93
N PRO A 45 2.95 10.69 7.16
CA PRO A 45 3.65 9.91 8.17
C PRO A 45 3.90 8.48 7.71
N VAL A 46 5.01 7.91 8.18
CA VAL A 46 5.34 6.50 7.99
C VAL A 46 4.23 5.57 8.47
N GLY A 47 4.04 4.45 7.78
CA GLY A 47 2.95 3.51 8.07
C GLY A 47 1.54 3.99 7.67
N SER A 48 1.39 5.19 7.11
CA SER A 48 0.11 5.67 6.60
C SER A 48 -0.39 4.82 5.43
N VAL A 49 -1.71 4.70 5.33
CA VAL A 49 -2.37 4.07 4.18
C VAL A 49 -2.77 5.15 3.17
N LEU A 50 -2.41 4.94 1.91
CA LEU A 50 -2.78 5.77 0.77
C LEU A 50 -3.68 4.97 -0.17
N GLU A 51 -4.73 5.60 -0.68
CA GLU A 51 -5.61 5.01 -1.68
C GLU A 51 -5.33 5.65 -3.04
N LEU A 52 -5.12 4.83 -4.08
CA LEU A 52 -4.89 5.25 -5.46
C LEU A 52 -6.08 4.80 -6.30
N HIS A 53 -6.72 5.73 -6.99
CA HIS A 53 -7.76 5.43 -7.99
C HIS A 53 -7.17 5.62 -9.38
N SER A 54 -7.29 4.60 -10.22
CA SER A 54 -6.77 4.62 -11.60
C SER A 54 -7.71 3.87 -12.53
N ALA A 55 -8.10 4.51 -13.62
CA ALA A 55 -8.77 3.91 -14.76
C ALA A 55 -7.79 3.23 -15.72
N ASN A 56 -6.49 3.44 -15.55
CA ASN A 56 -5.47 2.82 -16.40
C ASN A 56 -5.13 1.40 -15.87
N PRO A 57 -5.43 0.33 -16.63
CA PRO A 57 -5.20 -1.04 -16.19
C PRO A 57 -3.70 -1.42 -16.13
N GLN A 58 -2.83 -0.70 -16.85
CA GLN A 58 -1.39 -0.97 -16.84
C GLN A 58 -0.72 -0.58 -15.51
N VAL A 59 -1.37 0.30 -14.73
CA VAL A 59 -0.89 0.76 -13.43
C VAL A 59 -0.71 -0.39 -12.44
N ARG A 60 -1.56 -1.42 -12.53
CA ARG A 60 -1.52 -2.59 -11.63
C ARG A 60 -0.12 -3.23 -11.55
N SER A 61 0.47 -3.52 -12.70
CA SER A 61 1.77 -4.22 -12.78
C SER A 61 2.90 -3.33 -12.26
N SER A 62 2.91 -2.06 -12.67
CA SER A 62 3.91 -1.08 -12.25
C SER A 62 3.81 -0.77 -10.75
N LEU A 63 2.60 -0.64 -10.22
CA LEU A 63 2.34 -0.41 -8.80
C LEU A 63 2.88 -1.54 -7.93
N ARG A 64 2.68 -2.80 -8.33
CA ARG A 64 3.25 -3.96 -7.63
C ARG A 64 4.77 -3.96 -7.64
N GLY A 65 5.38 -3.59 -8.76
CA GLY A 65 6.83 -3.42 -8.87
C GLY A 65 7.34 -2.33 -7.93
N TRP A 66 6.69 -1.18 -7.92
CA TRP A 66 7.05 -0.06 -7.06
C TRP A 66 6.88 -0.37 -5.57
N CYS A 67 5.81 -1.08 -5.18
CA CYS A 67 5.63 -1.53 -3.80
C CYS A 67 6.82 -2.39 -3.33
N ARG A 68 7.28 -3.33 -4.17
CA ARG A 68 8.45 -4.18 -3.87
C ARG A 68 9.74 -3.36 -3.76
N LEU A 69 9.93 -2.36 -4.62
CA LEU A 69 11.13 -1.51 -4.63
C LEU A 69 11.20 -0.56 -3.43
N THR A 70 10.05 -0.03 -3.01
CA THR A 70 9.96 0.96 -1.92
C THR A 70 9.74 0.32 -0.55
N GLY A 71 9.42 -0.97 -0.49
CA GLY A 71 8.99 -1.64 0.73
C GLY A 71 7.55 -1.30 1.14
N SER A 72 6.80 -0.60 0.29
CA SER A 72 5.37 -0.37 0.50
C SER A 72 4.59 -1.68 0.34
N THR A 73 3.48 -1.82 1.05
CA THR A 73 2.63 -3.01 0.99
C THR A 73 1.30 -2.68 0.33
N LEU A 74 0.96 -3.38 -0.75
CA LEU A 74 -0.37 -3.32 -1.35
C LEU A 74 -1.33 -4.15 -0.48
N LEU A 75 -2.23 -3.46 0.23
CA LEU A 75 -3.21 -4.06 1.15
C LEU A 75 -4.42 -4.61 0.39
N THR A 76 -4.97 -3.80 -0.51
CA THR A 76 -6.21 -4.10 -1.21
C THR A 76 -6.11 -3.66 -2.65
N GLU A 77 -6.68 -4.47 -3.52
CA GLU A 77 -6.86 -4.18 -4.94
C GLU A 77 -8.34 -4.45 -5.26
N GLU A 78 -9.10 -3.39 -5.47
CA GLU A 78 -10.49 -3.44 -5.90
C GLU A 78 -10.58 -2.98 -7.34
N GLY A 79 -10.84 -3.91 -8.25
CA GLY A 79 -11.13 -3.62 -9.65
C GLY A 79 -12.60 -3.88 -9.93
N ALA A 80 -13.40 -2.82 -10.04
CA ALA A 80 -14.82 -2.93 -10.37
C ALA A 80 -15.15 -1.97 -11.52
N GLY A 81 -14.92 -2.42 -12.76
CA GLY A 81 -15.31 -1.69 -13.97
C GLY A 81 -14.23 -0.76 -14.51
N GLU A 82 -14.61 0.49 -14.80
CA GLU A 82 -13.76 1.48 -15.49
C GLU A 82 -12.67 2.10 -14.60
N GLN A 83 -12.71 1.87 -13.28
CA GLN A 83 -11.74 2.38 -12.34
C GLN A 83 -11.33 1.30 -11.34
N SER A 84 -10.04 1.26 -11.01
CA SER A 84 -9.45 0.40 -9.99
C SER A 84 -8.98 1.23 -8.82
N ALA A 85 -9.29 0.78 -7.61
CA ALA A 85 -8.83 1.35 -6.36
C ALA A 85 -7.76 0.45 -5.72
N TYR A 86 -6.66 1.05 -5.29
CA TYR A 86 -5.53 0.35 -4.67
C TYR A 86 -5.21 0.97 -3.32
N ARG A 87 -5.24 0.18 -2.25
CA ARG A 87 -4.80 0.63 -0.91
C ARG A 87 -3.37 0.20 -0.66
N ILE A 88 -2.53 1.16 -0.33
CA ILE A 88 -1.09 1.01 -0.21
C ILE A 88 -0.68 1.49 1.18
N LYS A 89 -0.11 0.59 1.98
CA LYS A 89 0.54 0.96 3.24
C LYS A 89 1.97 1.38 2.96
N LEU A 90 2.32 2.61 3.33
CA LEU A 90 3.69 3.10 3.24
C LEU A 90 4.60 2.30 4.17
N PRO A 91 5.87 2.09 3.79
CA PRO A 91 6.80 1.37 4.64
C PRO A 91 6.93 2.08 6.00
N PRO A 92 7.08 1.33 7.10
CA PRO A 92 7.62 1.91 8.32
C PRO A 92 9.02 2.47 8.00
N PRO A 93 9.50 3.48 8.75
CA PRO A 93 10.88 3.90 8.57
C PRO A 93 11.76 2.68 8.88
N PRO A 94 12.88 2.48 8.17
CA PRO A 94 13.82 1.44 8.54
C PRO A 94 14.21 1.70 9.99
N VAL A 95 13.79 0.81 10.90
CA VAL A 95 14.14 0.91 12.30
C VAL A 95 15.67 0.89 12.38
N PRO A 96 16.33 1.98 12.83
CA PRO A 96 17.76 1.96 13.04
C PRO A 96 18.00 1.08 14.27
N GLY A 97 18.33 -0.20 14.07
CA GLY A 97 18.59 -1.06 15.23
C GLY A 97 18.51 -2.57 15.07
N THR A 98 18.15 -3.15 13.94
CA THR A 98 18.46 -4.57 13.72
C THR A 98 19.87 -4.68 13.17
N PRO A 99 20.85 -5.22 13.94
CA PRO A 99 22.08 -5.68 13.35
C PRO A 99 21.68 -6.69 12.28
N TYR A 100 22.19 -6.48 11.07
CA TYR A 100 22.21 -7.54 10.07
C TYR A 100 22.77 -8.79 10.76
N PRO A 101 22.12 -9.97 10.69
CA PRO A 101 22.82 -11.18 11.10
C PRO A 101 24.04 -11.28 10.19
N SER A 102 25.22 -11.04 10.76
CA SER A 102 26.48 -11.20 10.06
C SER A 102 26.44 -12.53 9.30
N PRO A 103 26.77 -12.54 7.99
CA PRO A 103 26.83 -13.81 7.27
C PRO A 103 27.80 -14.70 8.03
N LEU A 104 27.29 -15.87 8.46
CA LEU A 104 28.02 -16.98 9.07
C LEU A 104 29.53 -16.88 8.84
N GLN A 105 30.28 -16.47 9.87
CA GLN A 105 31.70 -16.79 9.94
C GLN A 105 31.78 -18.31 9.93
N LYS A 106 32.14 -18.88 8.78
CA LYS A 106 32.53 -20.30 8.72
C LYS A 106 33.68 -20.48 9.72
N PRO A 107 33.63 -21.49 10.61
CA PRO A 107 34.80 -21.82 11.40
C PRO A 107 35.92 -22.27 10.44
N GLU A 108 37.06 -21.60 10.51
CA GLU A 108 38.30 -22.12 9.94
C GLU A 108 38.58 -23.45 10.63
N THR A 109 38.56 -24.55 9.86
CA THR A 109 39.07 -25.83 10.35
C THR A 109 40.57 -25.82 10.18
N SER A 110 41.24 -26.07 11.31
CA SER A 110 42.65 -26.39 11.42
C SER A 110 42.99 -27.71 10.72
#